data_AF-A0A1H6Z3S3-F1
#
_entry.id   AF-A0A1H6Z3S3-F1
#
_cell.length_a   1.000
_cell.length_b   1.000
_cell.length_c   1.000
_cell.angle_alpha   90.00
_cell.angle_beta   90.00
_cell.angle_gamma   90.00
#
_symmetry.space_group_name_H-M   'P 1'
#
loop_
_entity.id
_entity.type
_entity.pdbx_description
1 polymer ?
#
loop_
_entity_poly.entity_id
_entity_poly.type
_entity_poly.pdbx_seq_one_letter_code
_entity_poly.pdbx_strand_id
1 'polypeptide(L)'
;MAKFTGNEGRLISSLAAKALMEPHQAKEKSIYERGENYIKAEFFGINTFKKLIEPLGDNCVGFRVYYGAQDEDHEGPEPVFGKGKPTSRLVIVPVDANGRDITKGMGHKDMPADDDAMAGGPTCPSHC
;
A
#
# COMPACT_ATOMS: atom_id res chain seq x y z
N MET A 1 -12.57 -15.64 -18.35
CA MET A 1 -12.72 -14.90 -17.08
C MET A 1 -13.37 -13.56 -17.37
N ALA A 2 -14.15 -13.01 -16.45
CA ALA A 2 -14.68 -11.65 -16.58
C ALA A 2 -13.54 -10.63 -16.50
N LYS A 3 -13.62 -9.54 -17.28
CA LYS A 3 -12.65 -8.44 -17.21
C LYS A 3 -12.95 -7.55 -16.01
N PHE A 4 -11.90 -6.96 -15.43
CA PHE A 4 -12.04 -5.88 -14.47
C PHE A 4 -12.54 -4.62 -15.16
N THR A 5 -13.41 -3.89 -14.48
CA THR A 5 -14.13 -2.74 -15.01
C THR A 5 -13.82 -1.44 -14.27
N GLY A 6 -13.14 -1.53 -13.13
CA GLY A 6 -12.91 -0.42 -12.21
C GLY A 6 -14.09 -0.13 -11.28
N ASN A 7 -15.18 -0.90 -11.38
CA ASN A 7 -16.33 -0.81 -10.48
C ASN A 7 -16.30 -1.86 -9.36
N GLU A 8 -15.19 -2.58 -9.21
CA GLU A 8 -15.03 -3.59 -8.19
C GLU A 8 -14.93 -2.99 -6.78
N GLY A 9 -15.46 -3.71 -5.79
CA GLY A 9 -15.52 -3.26 -4.40
C GLY A 9 -16.89 -2.69 -4.02
N ARG A 10 -16.96 -2.06 -2.85
CA ARG A 10 -18.19 -1.40 -2.36
C ARG A 10 -17.84 -0.23 -1.44
N LEU A 11 -18.64 0.83 -1.53
CA LEU A 11 -18.60 1.91 -0.54
C LEU A 11 -19.23 1.42 0.76
N ILE A 12 -18.60 1.75 1.88
CA ILE A 12 -19.08 1.42 3.24
C ILE A 12 -19.12 2.70 4.09
N SER A 13 -19.92 2.69 5.15
CA SER A 13 -19.96 3.79 6.11
C SER A 13 -18.66 3.84 6.94
N SER A 14 -18.37 5.02 7.51
CA SER A 14 -17.23 5.19 8.44
C SER A 14 -17.32 4.25 9.65
N LEU A 15 -18.53 3.98 10.15
CA LEU A 15 -18.77 3.03 11.23
C LEU A 15 -18.41 1.60 10.82
N ALA A 16 -18.83 1.17 9.63
CA ALA A 16 -18.48 -0.15 9.10
C ALA A 16 -16.97 -0.26 8.85
N ALA A 17 -16.32 0.80 8.34
CA ALA A 17 -14.87 0.83 8.17
C ALA A 17 -14.14 0.68 9.51
N LYS A 18 -14.58 1.40 10.56
CA LYS A 18 -14.01 1.27 11.90
C LYS A 18 -14.13 -0.15 12.44
N ALA A 19 -15.31 -0.75 12.34
CA ALA A 19 -15.55 -2.12 12.80
C ALA A 19 -14.67 -3.15 12.07
N LEU A 20 -14.38 -2.94 10.79
CA LEU A 20 -13.46 -3.81 10.03
C LEU A 20 -11.99 -3.66 10.46
N MET A 21 -11.58 -2.49 10.97
CA MET A 21 -10.21 -2.23 11.42
C MET A 21 -9.95 -2.72 12.87
N GLU A 22 -10.98 -2.79 13.72
CA GLU A 22 -10.85 -3.16 15.14
C GLU A 22 -10.12 -4.50 15.39
N PRO A 23 -10.41 -5.61 14.67
CA PRO A 23 -9.68 -6.86 14.88
C PRO A 23 -8.18 -6.78 14.57
N HIS A 24 -7.78 -5.91 13.63
CA HIS A 24 -6.37 -5.67 13.33
C HIS A 24 -5.70 -4.86 14.44
N GLN A 25 -6.42 -3.90 15.03
CA GLN A 25 -5.96 -3.12 16.20
C GLN A 25 -5.79 -3.99 17.44
N ALA A 26 -6.70 -4.94 17.67
CA ALA A 26 -6.60 -5.87 18.79
C ALA A 26 -5.35 -6.77 18.74
N LYS A 27 -4.72 -6.93 17.57
CA LYS A 27 -3.50 -7.75 17.39
C LYS A 27 -2.21 -7.02 17.73
N GLU A 28 -2.24 -5.71 17.98
CA GLU A 28 -1.06 -4.88 18.25
C GLU A 28 -0.12 -5.52 19.29
N LYS A 29 -0.67 -5.92 20.45
CA LYS A 29 0.11 -6.56 21.52
C LYS A 29 0.85 -7.82 21.04
N SER A 30 0.16 -8.69 20.30
CA SER A 30 0.75 -9.94 19.77
C SER A 30 1.81 -9.68 18.69
N ILE A 31 1.76 -8.55 18.00
CA ILE A 31 2.74 -8.15 16.99
C ILE A 31 4.03 -7.69 17.69
N TYR A 32 3.89 -6.86 18.72
CA TYR A 32 5.04 -6.45 19.53
C TYR A 32 5.69 -7.61 20.29
N GLU A 33 4.90 -8.55 20.83
CA GLU A 33 5.43 -9.76 21.49
C GLU A 33 6.23 -10.66 20.54
N ARG A 34 5.95 -10.62 19.23
CA ARG A 34 6.73 -11.30 18.19
C ARG A 34 7.99 -10.54 17.77
N GLY A 35 8.23 -9.35 18.32
CA GLY A 35 9.38 -8.50 17.99
C GLY A 35 9.23 -7.74 16.68
N GLU A 36 8.01 -7.61 16.14
CA GLU A 36 7.70 -6.84 14.93
C GLU A 36 7.22 -5.43 15.31
N ASN A 37 7.32 -4.47 14.38
CA ASN A 37 6.65 -3.17 14.54
C ASN A 37 5.18 -3.26 14.11
N TYR A 38 4.34 -2.42 14.72
CA TYR A 38 2.92 -2.33 14.40
C TYR A 38 2.60 -1.00 13.73
N ILE A 39 2.03 -1.06 12.52
CA ILE A 39 1.49 0.11 11.83
C ILE A 39 -0.04 0.04 11.78
N LYS A 40 -0.70 1.16 12.12
CA LYS A 40 -2.17 1.26 12.08
C LYS A 40 -2.68 1.57 10.68
N ALA A 41 -1.99 2.48 9.99
CA ALA A 41 -2.29 2.93 8.64
C ALA A 41 -1.05 3.56 8.00
N GLU A 42 -1.05 3.62 6.67
CA GLU A 42 -0.03 4.28 5.86
C GLU A 42 -0.73 5.29 4.93
N PHE A 43 -0.22 6.51 4.88
CA PHE A 43 -0.81 7.59 4.09
C PHE A 43 -0.24 7.63 2.68
N PHE A 44 -1.12 7.58 1.69
CA PHE A 44 -0.78 7.70 0.28
C PHE A 44 -1.36 9.00 -0.30
N GLY A 45 -0.48 9.94 -0.63
CA GLY A 45 -0.87 11.26 -1.14
C GLY A 45 -1.46 11.19 -2.56
N ILE A 46 -2.56 11.92 -2.78
CA ILE A 46 -3.28 11.96 -4.06
C ILE A 46 -2.40 12.44 -5.25
N ASN A 47 -1.42 13.31 -5.00
CA ASN A 47 -0.54 13.81 -6.05
C ASN A 47 0.45 12.75 -6.53
N THR A 48 0.98 11.94 -5.62
CA THR A 48 1.84 10.81 -5.98
C THR A 48 1.03 9.73 -6.70
N PHE A 49 -0.20 9.49 -6.25
CA PHE A 49 -1.12 8.58 -6.91
C PHE A 49 -1.43 9.00 -8.36
N LYS A 50 -1.65 10.31 -8.59
CA LYS A 50 -1.83 10.86 -9.95
C LYS A 50 -0.60 10.63 -10.82
N LYS A 51 0.60 10.91 -10.31
CA LYS A 51 1.86 10.66 -11.04
C LYS A 51 2.04 9.19 -11.42
N LEU A 52 1.60 8.27 -10.56
CA LEU A 52 1.65 6.82 -10.84
C LEU A 52 0.74 6.42 -12.00
N ILE A 53 -0.47 6.98 -12.09
CA ILE A 53 -1.46 6.56 -13.09
C ILE A 53 -1.44 7.36 -14.39
N GLU A 54 -0.97 8.60 -14.38
CA GLU A 54 -0.97 9.49 -15.55
C GLU A 54 -0.26 8.86 -16.77
N PRO A 55 0.90 8.19 -16.62
CA PRO A 55 1.54 7.49 -17.74
C PRO A 55 0.77 6.27 -18.25
N LEU A 56 -0.14 5.71 -17.44
CA LEU A 56 -0.85 4.46 -17.76
C LEU A 56 -2.15 4.71 -18.55
N GLY A 57 -2.71 5.92 -18.48
CA GLY A 57 -3.96 6.28 -19.14
C GLY A 57 -5.08 5.28 -18.84
N ASP A 58 -5.84 4.93 -19.87
CA ASP A 58 -7.00 4.03 -19.76
C ASP A 58 -6.63 2.55 -19.50
N ASN A 59 -5.34 2.21 -19.50
CA ASN A 59 -4.92 0.84 -19.23
C ASN A 59 -5.08 0.48 -17.74
N CYS A 60 -4.99 1.47 -16.85
CA CYS A 60 -5.19 1.27 -15.41
C CYS A 60 -6.69 1.33 -15.07
N VAL A 61 -7.28 0.18 -14.75
CA VAL A 61 -8.69 0.11 -14.34
C VAL A 61 -8.88 0.06 -12.83
N GLY A 62 -7.81 -0.17 -12.07
CA GLY A 62 -7.89 -0.25 -10.61
C GLY A 62 -6.53 -0.49 -9.97
N PHE A 63 -6.56 -0.86 -8.69
CA PHE A 63 -5.36 -1.07 -7.89
C PHE A 63 -5.45 -2.35 -7.09
N ARG A 64 -4.30 -2.95 -6.86
CA ARG A 64 -4.13 -4.00 -5.87
C ARG A 64 -3.24 -3.47 -4.75
N VAL A 65 -3.60 -3.84 -3.52
CA VAL A 65 -2.83 -3.51 -2.33
C VAL A 65 -2.19 -4.80 -1.82
N TYR A 66 -0.87 -4.81 -1.74
CA TYR A 66 -0.09 -5.91 -1.21
C TYR A 66 0.49 -5.56 0.15
N TYR A 67 0.71 -6.60 0.96
CA TYR A 67 1.57 -6.51 2.14
C TYR A 67 3.01 -6.77 1.73
N GLY A 68 3.88 -5.80 1.97
CA GLY A 68 5.33 -5.95 1.98
C GLY A 68 5.86 -5.99 3.42
N ALA A 69 7.13 -6.31 3.56
CA ALA A 69 7.86 -6.18 4.81
C ALA A 69 9.22 -5.55 4.54
N GLN A 70 9.62 -4.62 5.41
CA GLN A 70 10.97 -4.07 5.41
C GLN A 70 11.41 -3.80 6.85
N ASP A 71 12.72 -3.85 7.08
CA ASP A 71 13.26 -3.55 8.40
C ASP A 71 13.21 -2.04 8.64
N GLU A 72 12.57 -1.64 9.74
CA GLU A 72 12.45 -0.23 10.15
C GLU A 72 12.74 -0.05 11.64
N ASP A 73 13.42 1.05 11.95
CA ASP A 73 13.63 1.52 13.30
C ASP A 73 12.63 2.63 13.60
N HIS A 74 11.79 2.41 14.62
CA HIS A 74 10.70 3.31 15.03
C HIS A 74 11.02 3.99 16.38
N GLU A 75 12.26 3.96 16.87
CA GLU A 75 12.65 4.62 18.14
C GLU A 75 12.63 6.15 18.05
N GLY A 76 12.77 6.70 16.84
CA GLY A 76 12.76 8.15 16.57
C GLY A 76 11.40 8.71 16.13
N PRO A 77 11.32 10.03 15.90
CA PRO A 77 10.11 10.67 15.39
C PRO A 77 9.76 10.25 13.96
N GLU A 78 10.74 9.77 13.20
CA GLU A 78 10.59 9.29 11.82
C GLU A 78 11.20 7.88 11.70
N PRO A 79 10.55 6.96 10.98
CA PRO A 79 11.10 5.63 10.72
C PRO A 79 12.42 5.68 9.94
N VAL A 80 13.41 4.91 10.35
CA VAL A 80 14.66 4.72 9.59
C VAL A 80 14.62 3.38 8.87
N PHE A 81 14.73 3.41 7.55
CA PHE A 81 14.69 2.21 6.70
C PHE A 81 16.01 1.43 6.69
N GLY A 82 15.93 0.11 6.61
CA GLY A 82 17.08 -0.80 6.45
C GLY A 82 17.78 -1.16 7.76
N LYS A 83 17.19 -0.80 8.90
CA LYS A 83 17.64 -1.15 10.25
C LYS A 83 16.42 -1.39 11.12
N GLY A 84 16.58 -2.10 12.23
CA GLY A 84 15.51 -2.25 13.22
C GLY A 84 14.72 -3.53 13.06
N LYS A 85 13.40 -3.45 13.22
CA LYS A 85 12.51 -4.62 13.29
C LYS A 85 11.72 -4.78 11.98
N PRO A 86 11.35 -6.02 11.62
CA PRO A 86 10.44 -6.24 10.51
C PRO A 86 9.16 -5.44 10.70
N THR A 87 8.83 -4.64 9.70
CA THR A 87 7.66 -3.76 9.68
C THR A 87 6.85 -4.05 8.43
N SER A 88 5.58 -4.39 8.61
CA SER A 88 4.66 -4.58 7.49
C SER A 88 4.39 -3.24 6.81
N ARG A 89 4.36 -3.21 5.48
CA ARG A 89 4.07 -2.01 4.67
C ARG A 89 3.04 -2.32 3.60
N LEU A 90 2.34 -1.30 3.11
CA LEU A 90 1.41 -1.45 2.00
C LEU A 90 2.09 -1.03 0.69
N VAL A 91 1.88 -1.84 -0.35
CA VAL A 91 2.34 -1.55 -1.71
C VAL A 91 1.12 -1.47 -2.62
N ILE A 92 0.91 -0.30 -3.23
CA ILE A 92 -0.18 -0.04 -4.18
C ILE A 92 0.36 -0.23 -5.59
N VAL A 93 -0.28 -1.13 -6.35
CA VAL A 93 0.11 -1.48 -7.72
C VAL A 93 -1.08 -1.27 -8.67
N PRO A 94 -0.91 -0.55 -9.80
CA PRO A 94 -1.93 -0.40 -10.82
C PRO A 94 -2.26 -1.73 -11.52
N VAL A 95 -3.51 -1.93 -11.91
CA VAL A 95 -4.00 -3.19 -12.50
C VAL A 95 -4.76 -2.93 -13.80
N ASP A 96 -4.58 -3.80 -14.80
CA ASP A 96 -5.26 -3.76 -16.09
C ASP A 96 -6.63 -4.47 -16.09
N ALA A 97 -7.40 -4.31 -17.18
CA ALA A 97 -8.70 -4.97 -17.35
C ALA A 97 -8.63 -6.51 -17.35
N ASN A 98 -7.45 -7.09 -17.54
CA ASN A 98 -7.22 -8.54 -17.48
C ASN A 98 -6.83 -9.01 -16.07
N GLY A 99 -6.73 -8.10 -15.10
CA GLY A 99 -6.33 -8.38 -13.72
C GLY A 99 -4.82 -8.51 -13.54
N ARG A 100 -4.03 -8.07 -14.51
CA ARG A 100 -2.56 -8.10 -14.46
C ARG A 100 -2.04 -6.81 -13.85
N ASP A 101 -1.01 -6.96 -13.03
CA ASP A 101 -0.29 -5.81 -12.48
C ASP A 101 0.45 -5.12 -13.62
N ILE A 102 0.29 -3.81 -13.70
CA ILE A 102 0.94 -2.99 -14.72
C ILE A 102 2.33 -2.63 -14.20
N THR A 103 3.31 -3.43 -14.57
CA THR A 103 4.74 -3.13 -14.37
C THR A 103 5.36 -2.75 -15.71
N LYS A 104 6.07 -1.62 -15.81
CA LYS A 104 6.66 -1.13 -17.07
C LYS A 104 7.72 -2.08 -17.65
N GLY A 105 8.19 -3.07 -16.88
CA GLY A 105 9.13 -4.12 -17.30
C GLY A 105 8.60 -5.19 -18.28
N MET A 106 7.31 -5.21 -18.61
CA MET A 106 6.72 -6.24 -19.51
C MET A 106 6.46 -5.80 -20.96
N GLY A 107 6.82 -4.57 -21.38
CA GLY A 107 6.41 -4.13 -22.73
C GLY A 107 7.19 -3.02 -23.44
N HIS A 108 7.94 -2.13 -22.76
CA HIS A 108 8.65 -1.05 -23.46
C HIS A 108 10.02 -0.80 -22.84
N LYS A 109 11.08 -1.03 -23.62
CA LYS A 109 12.50 -0.87 -23.22
C LYS A 109 12.93 0.60 -23.05
N ASP A 110 12.04 1.55 -23.31
CA ASP A 110 12.38 2.97 -23.46
C ASP A 110 11.74 3.88 -22.41
N MET A 111 11.05 3.33 -21.39
CA MET A 111 10.57 4.12 -20.25
C MET A 111 11.50 3.90 -19.04
N PRO A 112 11.87 4.96 -18.30
CA PRO A 112 12.58 4.81 -17.03
C PRO A 112 11.82 3.84 -16.13
N ALA A 113 12.53 2.91 -15.51
CA ALA A 113 12.00 1.88 -14.62
C ALA A 113 11.49 2.42 -13.27
N ASP A 114 11.38 3.74 -13.16
CA ASP A 114 11.07 4.42 -11.92
C ASP A 114 9.56 4.70 -11.87
N ASP A 115 8.97 4.46 -10.69
CA ASP A 115 7.57 4.72 -10.32
C ASP A 115 6.49 3.77 -10.89
N ASP A 116 6.64 2.46 -10.69
CA ASP A 116 5.62 1.44 -11.07
C ASP A 116 4.70 1.02 -9.92
N ALA A 117 5.06 1.39 -8.70
CA ALA A 117 4.29 1.09 -7.50
C ALA A 117 4.45 2.23 -6.49
N MET A 118 3.49 2.35 -5.58
CA MET A 118 3.54 3.32 -4.48
C MET A 118 3.66 2.59 -3.14
N ALA A 119 4.67 2.95 -2.36
CA ALA A 119 4.96 2.44 -1.02
C ALA A 119 5.66 3.55 -0.21
N GLY A 120 5.86 3.35 1.10
CA GLY A 120 6.72 4.22 1.90
C GLY A 120 6.06 5.53 2.34
N GLY A 121 4.73 5.54 2.46
CA GLY A 121 3.98 6.68 2.97
C GLY A 121 4.23 6.94 4.47
N PRO A 122 3.93 8.15 4.99
CA PRO A 122 3.93 8.39 6.43
C PRO A 122 2.98 7.42 7.13
N THR A 123 3.51 6.73 8.14
CA THR A 123 2.70 5.84 8.98
C THR A 123 1.95 6.66 10.02
N CYS A 124 0.70 6.31 10.30
CA CYS A 124 0.02 6.87 11.47
C CYS A 124 0.84 6.51 12.72
N PRO A 125 1.39 7.49 13.44
CA PRO A 125 2.25 7.20 14.59
C PRO A 125 1.47 6.38 15.61
N SER A 126 2.19 5.54 16.36
CA SER A 126 1.64 4.81 17.51
C SER A 126 0.95 5.76 18.52
N HIS A 127 1.39 7.03 18.56
CA HIS A 127 0.91 8.13 19.41
C HIS A 127 0.02 9.17 18.69
N CYS A 128 -0.99 8.73 17.95
CA CYS A 128 -2.07 9.62 17.47
C CYS A 128 -3.23 9.67 18.47
#